data_AF-A0A3A0AR80-F1
#
_entry.id   AF-A0A3A0AR80-F1
#
_cell.length_a   1.000
_cell.length_b   1.000
_cell.length_c   1.000
_cell.angle_alpha   90.00
_cell.angle_beta   90.00
_cell.angle_gamma   90.00
#
_symmetry.space_group_name_H-M   'P 1'
#
loop_
_entity.id
_entity.type
_entity.pdbx_description
1 polymer ?
#
loop_
_entity_poly.entity_id
_entity_poly.type
_entity_poly.pdbx_seq_one_letter_code
_entity_poly.pdbx_strand_id
1 'polypeptide(L)' 'MTRPKAARSGRAVAGQRRFVVQPMCWVVERTLGWLKDYRRLSKAYEELPASSEAMILNAMIHVTIRRLEE' A
#
# COMPACT_ATOMS: atom_id res chain seq x y z
N MET A 1 -31.04 7.82 -18.98
CA MET A 1 -29.68 7.82 -19.57
C MET A 1 -28.66 7.58 -18.45
N THR A 2 -28.52 6.34 -18.01
CA THR A 2 -27.53 5.90 -17.02
C THR A 2 -26.27 5.47 -17.75
N ARG A 3 -25.17 6.21 -17.58
CA ARG A 3 -23.86 5.83 -18.13
C ARG A 3 -23.41 4.51 -17.49
N PRO A 4 -23.00 3.49 -18.27
CA PRO A 4 -22.45 2.28 -17.69
C PRO A 4 -21.09 2.58 -17.08
N LYS A 5 -20.92 2.22 -15.81
CA LYS A 5 -19.64 2.23 -15.08
C LYS A 5 -18.72 1.20 -15.76
N ALA A 6 -17.95 1.65 -16.74
CA ALA A 6 -16.94 0.82 -17.39
C ALA A 6 -16.05 0.17 -16.31
N ALA A 7 -15.92 -1.14 -16.42
CA ALA A 7 -15.12 -1.96 -15.53
C ALA A 7 -13.72 -1.34 -15.35
N ARG A 8 -13.31 -1.11 -14.10
CA ARG A 8 -11.93 -0.77 -13.75
C ARG A 8 -11.07 -2.02 -13.99
N SER A 9 -10.76 -2.28 -15.25
CA SER A 9 -9.90 -3.36 -15.71
C SER A 9 -8.44 -3.00 -15.40
N GLY A 10 -8.02 -3.26 -14.15
CA GLY A 10 -6.59 -3.32 -13.82
C GLY A 10 -6.00 -4.62 -14.34
N ARG A 11 -5.55 -4.66 -15.60
CA ARG A 11 -4.70 -5.73 -16.11
C ARG A 11 -3.69 -5.16 -17.11
N ALA A 12 -2.42 -5.08 -16.72
CA ALA A 12 -1.33 -4.96 -17.68
C ALA A 12 -1.14 -6.35 -18.31
N VAL A 13 -1.56 -6.48 -19.56
CA VAL A 13 -1.52 -7.70 -20.37
C VAL A 13 -0.07 -8.00 -20.77
N ALA A 14 0.34 -9.27 -20.72
CA ALA A 14 1.66 -9.72 -21.13
C ALA A 14 2.00 -9.18 -22.54
N GLY A 15 3.10 -8.40 -22.65
CA GLY A 15 3.58 -7.83 -23.92
C GLY A 15 3.77 -6.30 -23.96
N GLN A 16 3.54 -5.56 -22.87
CA GLN A 16 3.72 -4.09 -22.90
C GLN A 16 5.21 -3.67 -22.78
N ARG A 17 5.72 -2.97 -23.80
CA ARG A 17 7.10 -2.42 -23.87
C ARG A 17 7.26 -1.00 -23.30
N ARG A 18 6.21 -0.38 -22.75
CA ARG A 18 6.22 1.00 -22.24
C ARG A 18 5.64 1.11 -20.84
N PHE A 19 6.10 2.11 -20.08
CA PHE A 19 5.59 2.39 -18.73
C PHE A 19 4.10 2.79 -18.80
N VAL A 20 3.27 2.11 -18.02
CA VAL A 20 1.83 2.40 -17.87
C VAL A 20 1.58 2.85 -16.44
N VAL A 21 1.08 4.07 -16.26
CA VAL A 21 0.73 4.59 -14.94
C VAL A 21 -0.44 3.78 -14.37
N GLN A 22 -0.20 3.09 -13.26
CA GLN A 22 -1.24 2.33 -12.59
C GLN A 22 -2.21 3.28 -11.88
N PRO A 23 -3.53 3.18 -12.15
CA PRO A 23 -4.49 3.99 -11.43
C PRO A 23 -4.39 3.65 -9.93
N MET A 24 -4.27 4.70 -9.11
CA MET A 24 -4.19 4.61 -7.63
C MET A 24 -2.84 4.11 -7.07
N CYS A 25 -1.76 4.14 -7.88
CA CYS A 25 -0.39 3.82 -7.40
C CYS A 25 0.01 4.64 -6.16
N TRP A 26 -0.42 5.91 -6.10
CA TRP A 26 -0.16 6.81 -4.97
C TRP A 26 -0.69 6.27 -3.63
N VAL A 27 -1.73 5.42 -3.63
CA VAL A 27 -2.30 4.86 -2.39
C VAL A 27 -1.29 3.90 -1.75
N VAL A 28 -0.68 3.04 -2.57
CA VAL A 28 0.34 2.08 -2.11
C VAL A 28 1.58 2.82 -1.66
N GLU A 29 2.05 3.79 -2.45
CA GLU A 29 3.21 4.62 -2.10
C GLU A 29 2.99 5.41 -0.82
N ARG A 30 1.77 5.90 -0.57
CA ARG A 30 1.41 6.60 0.67
C ARG A 30 1.50 5.67 1.87
N THR A 31 0.98 4.46 1.77
CA THR A 31 1.09 3.46 2.85
C THR A 31 2.56 3.14 3.13
N LEU A 32 3.38 2.93 2.09
CA LEU A 32 4.82 2.73 2.25
C LEU A 32 5.53 3.96 2.86
N GLY A 33 5.07 5.16 2.52
CA GLY A 33 5.54 6.42 3.12
C GLY A 33 5.30 6.47 4.63
N TRP A 34 4.12 6.05 5.11
CA TRP A 34 3.85 5.98 6.55
C TRP A 34 4.69 4.91 7.25
N LEU A 35 4.92 3.77 6.60
CA LEU A 35 5.74 2.69 7.18
C LEU A 35 7.22 3.05 7.24
N LYS A 36 7.70 3.99 6.40
CA LYS A 36 9.11 4.43 6.37
C LYS A 36 9.58 5.02 7.70
N ASP A 37 8.68 5.66 8.46
CA ASP A 37 9.02 6.27 9.76
C ASP A 37 9.27 5.20 10.85
N TYR A 38 8.87 3.96 10.62
CA TYR A 38 9.12 2.84 11.53
C TYR A 38 10.45 2.19 11.19
N ARG A 39 11.53 2.63 11.85
CA ARG A 39 12.92 2.11 11.67
C ARG A 39 13.00 0.58 11.61
N ARG A 40 12.17 -0.08 12.40
CA ARG A 40 12.09 -1.54 12.55
C ARG A 40 11.55 -2.24 11.28
N LEU A 41 10.71 -1.57 10.49
CA LEU A 41 10.19 -2.03 9.20
C LEU A 41 11.11 -1.67 8.01
N SER A 42 12.18 -0.90 8.24
CA SER A 42 13.09 -0.48 7.16
C SER A 42 13.87 -1.63 6.54
N LYS A 43 14.04 -2.76 7.26
CA LYS A 43 14.59 -4.00 6.73
C LYS A 43 13.77 -5.17 7.26
N ALA A 44 13.71 -6.26 6.50
CA ALA A 44 13.16 -7.53 6.97
C ALA A 44 14.16 -8.15 7.96
N TYR A 45 14.07 -7.75 9.23
CA TYR A 45 14.88 -8.32 10.31
C TYR A 45 14.26 -9.57 10.92
N GLU A 46 12.94 -9.73 10.78
CA GLU A 46 12.20 -10.81 11.43
C GLU A 46 12.33 -12.10 10.62
N GLU A 47 12.69 -13.20 11.29
CA GLU A 47 12.78 -14.53 10.65
C GLU A 47 11.41 -15.11 10.30
N LEU A 48 10.39 -14.74 11.07
CA LEU A 48 9.03 -15.24 10.92
C LEU A 48 8.15 -14.19 10.22
N PRO A 49 7.39 -14.59 9.18
CA PRO A 49 6.42 -13.72 8.53
C PRO A 49 5.38 -13.14 9.50
N ALA A 50 4.96 -13.95 10.48
CA ALA A 50 3.99 -13.53 11.51
C ALA A 50 4.48 -12.35 12.35
N SER A 51 5.78 -12.29 12.68
CA SER A 51 6.35 -11.17 13.41
C SER A 51 6.38 -9.89 12.57
N SER A 52 6.75 -10.01 11.29
CA SER A 52 6.70 -8.88 10.35
C SER A 52 5.28 -8.35 10.18
N GLU A 53 4.31 -9.25 10.05
CA GLU A 53 2.89 -8.91 9.93
C GLU A 53 2.38 -8.16 11.17
N ALA A 54 2.66 -8.69 12.37
CA ALA A 54 2.30 -8.04 13.61
C ALA A 54 2.87 -6.61 13.72
N MET A 55 4.12 -6.41 13.28
CA MET A 55 4.74 -5.08 13.27
C MET A 55 4.08 -4.12 12.28
N ILE A 56 3.69 -4.59 11.09
CA ILE A 56 2.96 -3.77 10.10
C ILE A 56 1.59 -3.37 10.67
N LEU A 57 0.85 -4.32 11.25
CA LEU A 57 -0.45 -4.05 11.85
C LEU A 57 -0.34 -3.03 12.99
N ASN A 58 0.65 -3.17 13.87
CA ASN A 58 0.88 -2.21 14.94
C ASN A 58 1.20 -0.80 14.42
N ALA A 59 2.04 -0.70 13.38
CA ALA A 59 2.34 0.58 12.73
C ALA A 59 1.07 1.23 12.13
N MET A 60 0.20 0.44 11.50
CA MET A 60 -1.05 0.95 10.94
C MET A 60 -2.05 1.39 12.02
N ILE A 61 -2.11 0.69 13.15
CA ILE A 61 -2.91 1.12 14.32
C ILE A 61 -2.41 2.49 14.82
N HIS A 62 -1.10 2.64 15.01
CA HIS A 62 -0.50 3.91 15.44
C HIS A 62 -0.80 5.06 14.47
N VAL A 63 -0.69 4.84 13.16
CA VAL A 63 -1.05 5.85 12.14
C VAL A 63 -2.52 6.22 12.24
N THR A 64 -3.39 5.23 12.46
CA THR A 64 -4.84 5.46 12.57
C THR A 64 -5.17 6.30 13.81
N ILE A 65 -4.57 5.98 14.97
CA ILE A 65 -4.78 6.73 16.21
C ILE A 65 -4.37 8.21 16.04
N ARG A 66 -3.18 8.48 15.49
CA ARG A 66 -2.70 9.85 15.28
C ARG A 66 -3.62 10.66 14.38
N ARG A 67 -4.27 10.02 13.41
CA ARG A 67 -5.24 10.65 12.51
C ARG A 67 -6.62 10.88 13.13
N LEU A 68 -6.94 10.18 14.21
CA LEU A 68 -8.17 10.41 14.97
C LEU A 68 -7.99 11.52 16.00
N GLU A 69 -6.74 11.79 16.39
CA GLU A 69 -6.37 12.90 17.28
C GLU A 69 -6.27 14.24 16.54
N GLU A 70 -6.14 14.22 15.20
CA GLU A 70 -6.19 15.38 14.29
C GLU A 70 -7.64 15.80 13.97
#